data_AF-X0YMS1-F1
#
_entry.id   AF-X0YMS1-F1
#
_cell.length_a   1.000
_cell.length_b   1.000
_cell.length_c   1.000
_cell.angle_alpha   90.00
_cell.angle_beta   90.00
_cell.angle_gamma   90.00
#
_symmetry.space_group_name_H-M   'P 1'
#
loop_
_entity.id
_entity.type
_entity.pdbx_description
1 polymer ?
#
loop_
_entity_poly.entity_id
_entity_poly.type
_entity_poly.pdbx_seq_one_letter_code
_entity_poly.pdbx_strand_id
1 'polypeptide(L)'
;LDIPIKLVQLNGYTEFRLGTIPLSEVENLRKIQEEEELWFSIIQQGKREVFLLIIYLREKKEAFEESFKKISYIPYYFTESTMKRAEKSDTVTDIMRKIGEEIKQGENKVIQLDKEARELGLMHKEKLMLVYDGLLNERNKQRFSQLAGETRSIFYLEGWIQNPFAFPDHWLKGRGL
;
A
#
# COMPACT_ATOMS: atom_id res chain seq x y z
N LEU A 1 -25.32 -8.37 8.46
CA LEU A 1 -25.90 -8.12 7.12
C LEU A 1 -25.65 -9.42 6.38
N ASP A 2 -26.64 -10.29 6.43
CA ASP A 2 -26.44 -11.73 6.18
C ASP A 2 -26.75 -12.06 4.72
N ILE A 3 -26.43 -11.12 3.84
CA ILE A 3 -26.65 -11.20 2.41
C ILE A 3 -25.27 -11.26 1.75
N PRO A 4 -25.04 -12.21 0.83
CA PRO A 4 -23.80 -12.26 0.06
C PRO A 4 -23.53 -10.96 -0.68
N ILE A 5 -22.34 -10.39 -0.51
CA ILE A 5 -22.00 -9.06 -1.05
C ILE A 5 -22.09 -9.02 -2.58
N LYS A 6 -21.78 -10.14 -3.25
CA LYS A 6 -21.89 -10.24 -4.71
C LYS A 6 -23.33 -10.14 -5.23
N LEU A 7 -24.33 -10.49 -4.43
CA LEU A 7 -25.74 -10.38 -4.83
C LEU A 7 -26.22 -8.92 -4.90
N VAL A 8 -25.59 -8.02 -4.13
CA VAL A 8 -25.88 -6.58 -4.16
C VAL A 8 -25.55 -5.96 -5.53
N GLN A 9 -24.76 -6.61 -6.39
CA GLN A 9 -24.44 -6.08 -7.72
C GLN A 9 -25.18 -6.78 -8.89
N LEU A 10 -25.99 -7.81 -8.63
CA LEU A 10 -26.13 -8.90 -9.61
C LEU A 10 -27.32 -8.82 -10.58
N ASN A 11 -28.03 -7.70 -10.69
CA ASN A 11 -29.11 -7.58 -11.67
C ASN A 11 -28.82 -6.43 -12.63
N GLY A 12 -28.61 -6.73 -13.91
CA GLY A 12 -28.31 -5.72 -14.94
C GLY A 12 -29.36 -4.61 -15.08
N TYR A 13 -30.57 -4.84 -14.57
CA TYR A 13 -31.74 -3.95 -14.65
C TYR A 13 -32.02 -3.17 -13.35
N THR A 14 -31.54 -3.63 -12.19
CA THR A 14 -31.83 -3.02 -10.88
C THR A 14 -30.52 -2.64 -10.19
N GLU A 15 -30.42 -1.40 -9.73
CA GLU A 15 -29.32 -0.94 -8.89
C GLU A 15 -29.66 -1.18 -7.41
N PHE A 16 -28.71 -1.72 -6.64
CA PHE A 16 -28.79 -1.75 -5.18
C PHE A 16 -27.79 -0.75 -4.60
N ARG A 17 -28.21 0.03 -3.62
CA ARG A 17 -27.35 0.97 -2.90
C ARG A 17 -27.50 0.84 -1.40
N LEU A 18 -26.37 0.83 -0.71
CA LEU A 18 -26.31 1.00 0.73
C LEU A 18 -25.90 2.43 1.02
N GLY A 19 -26.41 3.02 2.10
CA GLY A 19 -26.06 4.38 2.46
C GLY A 19 -26.73 4.86 3.73
N THR A 20 -26.51 6.12 4.06
CA THR A 20 -27.19 6.81 5.16
C THR A 20 -27.91 8.06 4.70
N ILE A 21 -28.95 8.41 5.45
CA ILE A 21 -29.60 9.72 5.40
C ILE A 21 -29.74 10.28 6.82
N PRO A 22 -29.88 11.60 6.99
CA PRO A 22 -30.31 12.19 8.26
C PRO A 22 -31.69 11.65 8.68
N LEU A 23 -31.91 11.46 9.98
CA LEU A 23 -33.19 10.97 10.51
C LEU A 23 -34.37 11.90 10.14
N SER A 24 -34.13 13.21 10.00
CA SER A 24 -35.13 14.19 9.57
C SER A 24 -35.63 13.97 8.13
N GLU A 25 -34.84 13.29 7.29
CA GLU A 25 -35.12 13.11 5.86
C GLU A 25 -35.86 11.80 5.55
N VAL A 26 -36.13 10.96 6.56
CA VAL A 26 -36.83 9.68 6.37
C VAL A 26 -38.21 9.88 5.75
N GLU A 27 -38.93 10.92 6.16
CA GLU A 27 -40.26 11.21 5.62
C GLU A 27 -40.19 11.71 4.17
N ASN A 28 -39.13 12.44 3.81
CA ASN A 28 -38.90 12.87 2.43
C ASN A 28 -38.53 11.67 1.54
N LEU A 29 -37.78 10.69 2.07
CA LEU A 29 -37.52 9.43 1.37
C LEU A 29 -38.81 8.61 1.13
N ARG A 30 -39.75 8.61 2.08
CA ARG A 30 -41.08 7.97 1.90
C ARG A 30 -41.86 8.62 0.77
N LYS A 31 -41.86 9.95 0.68
CA LYS A 31 -42.50 10.67 -0.45
C LYS A 31 -41.87 10.30 -1.79
N ILE A 32 -40.54 10.22 -1.86
CA ILE A 32 -39.84 9.78 -3.08
C ILE A 32 -40.26 8.35 -3.46
N GLN A 33 -40.46 7.45 -2.50
CA GLN A 33 -40.98 6.10 -2.76
C GLN A 33 -42.43 6.08 -3.27
N GLU A 34 -43.26 7.05 -2.87
CA GLU A 34 -44.65 7.14 -3.36
C GLU A 34 -44.73 7.73 -4.77
N GLU A 35 -43.85 8.68 -5.09
CA GLU A 35 -43.78 9.37 -6.38
C GLU A 35 -43.00 8.57 -7.43
N GLU A 36 -42.01 7.78 -7.01
CA GLU A 36 -41.10 7.05 -7.88
C GLU A 36 -41.04 5.56 -7.55
N GLU A 37 -40.70 4.72 -8.54
CA GLU A 37 -40.57 3.27 -8.35
C GLU A 37 -39.24 2.92 -7.66
N LEU A 38 -39.20 3.14 -6.35
CA LEU A 38 -38.09 2.84 -5.48
C LEU A 38 -38.55 2.01 -4.28
N TRP A 39 -37.75 1.00 -3.95
CA TRP A 39 -37.89 0.25 -2.70
C TRP A 39 -36.75 0.61 -1.77
N PHE A 40 -37.04 0.80 -0.48
CA PHE A 40 -36.01 0.92 0.53
C PHE A 40 -36.36 0.15 1.79
N SER A 41 -35.33 -0.23 2.54
CA SER A 41 -35.46 -0.81 3.88
C SER A 41 -34.48 -0.13 4.82
N ILE A 42 -34.99 0.22 6.00
CA ILE A 42 -34.15 0.68 7.10
C ILE A 42 -33.47 -0.54 7.71
N ILE A 43 -32.15 -0.57 7.64
CA ILE A 43 -31.33 -1.64 8.24
C ILE A 43 -31.13 -1.32 9.72
N GLN A 44 -30.83 -0.06 10.03
CA GLN A 44 -30.56 0.40 11.38
C GLN A 44 -30.86 1.89 11.52
N GLN A 45 -31.44 2.28 12.65
CA GLN A 45 -31.66 3.67 13.00
C GLN A 45 -30.67 4.09 14.10
N GLY A 46 -29.85 5.10 13.81
CA GLY A 46 -28.97 5.76 14.77
C GLY A 46 -29.63 6.98 15.42
N LYS A 47 -28.85 7.73 16.22
CA LYS A 47 -29.35 8.95 16.91
C LYS A 47 -29.64 10.12 15.95
N ARG A 48 -28.90 10.21 14.85
CA ARG A 48 -28.98 11.33 13.88
C ARG A 48 -29.13 10.88 12.43
N GLU A 49 -28.81 9.62 12.14
CA GLU A 49 -28.77 9.07 10.79
C GLU A 49 -29.42 7.69 10.77
N VAL A 50 -29.88 7.29 9.59
CA VAL A 50 -30.50 6.01 9.34
C VAL A 50 -29.74 5.30 8.24
N PHE A 51 -29.37 4.04 8.49
CA PHE A 51 -28.76 3.16 7.52
C PHE A 51 -29.82 2.47 6.68
N LEU A 52 -29.65 2.52 5.36
CA LEU A 52 -30.64 2.11 4.40
C LEU A 52 -30.05 1.14 3.38
N LEU A 53 -30.90 0.22 2.91
CA LEU A 53 -30.76 -0.44 1.63
C LEU A 53 -31.80 0.16 0.68
N ILE A 54 -31.38 0.58 -0.51
CA ILE A 54 -32.23 1.15 -1.55
C ILE A 54 -32.10 0.29 -2.81
N ILE A 55 -33.22 0.00 -3.46
CA ILE A 55 -33.30 -0.77 -4.70
C ILE A 55 -34.18 -0.01 -5.69
N TYR A 56 -33.69 0.21 -6.90
CA TYR A 56 -34.42 0.90 -7.96
C TYR A 56 -33.97 0.46 -9.35
N LEU A 57 -34.75 0.79 -10.38
CA LEU A 57 -34.40 0.47 -11.77
C LEU A 57 -33.22 1.31 -12.27
N ARG A 58 -32.24 0.67 -12.91
CA ARG A 58 -31.01 1.32 -13.36
C ARG A 58 -31.26 2.46 -14.34
N GLU A 59 -32.31 2.38 -15.14
CA GLU A 59 -32.74 3.41 -16.09
C GLU A 59 -33.11 4.73 -15.39
N LYS A 60 -33.57 4.67 -14.14
CA LYS A 60 -33.95 5.85 -13.34
C LYS A 60 -32.78 6.43 -12.54
N LYS A 61 -31.55 5.94 -12.75
CA LYS A 61 -30.38 6.36 -11.96
C LYS A 61 -30.18 7.86 -11.95
N GLU A 62 -30.22 8.53 -13.11
CA GLU A 62 -29.97 9.97 -13.18
C GLU A 62 -31.04 10.79 -12.45
N ALA A 63 -32.31 10.37 -12.54
CA ALA A 63 -33.41 11.00 -11.80
C ALA A 63 -33.21 10.86 -10.28
N PHE A 64 -32.88 9.65 -9.80
CA PHE A 64 -32.67 9.41 -8.38
C PHE A 64 -31.44 10.12 -7.81
N GLU A 65 -30.38 10.37 -8.59
CA GLU A 65 -29.20 11.13 -8.11
C GLU A 65 -29.59 12.54 -7.65
N GLU A 66 -30.54 13.21 -8.32
CA GLU A 66 -31.03 14.52 -7.90
C GLU A 66 -31.87 14.43 -6.62
N SER A 67 -32.79 13.46 -6.55
CA SER A 67 -33.63 13.21 -5.38
C SER A 67 -32.77 12.85 -4.14
N PHE A 68 -31.74 12.03 -4.32
CA PHE A 68 -30.78 11.64 -3.28
C PHE A 68 -29.93 12.81 -2.76
N LYS A 69 -29.52 13.73 -3.64
CA LYS A 69 -28.81 14.96 -3.21
C LYS A 69 -29.69 15.83 -2.31
N LYS A 70 -30.99 15.96 -2.59
CA LYS A 70 -31.91 16.78 -1.79
C LYS A 70 -32.05 16.27 -0.36
N ILE A 71 -32.08 14.95 -0.19
CA ILE A 71 -32.19 14.30 1.13
C ILE A 71 -30.83 14.02 1.79
N SER A 72 -29.75 14.60 1.26
CA SER A 72 -28.38 14.40 1.76
C SER A 72 -27.99 12.92 1.90
N TYR A 73 -28.35 12.10 0.91
CA TYR A 73 -27.99 10.69 0.90
C TYR A 73 -26.48 10.50 0.70
N ILE A 74 -25.88 9.70 1.58
CA ILE A 74 -24.47 9.36 1.56
C ILE A 74 -24.34 7.87 1.19
N PRO A 75 -23.87 7.55 -0.03
CA PRO A 75 -23.73 6.16 -0.45
C PRO A 75 -22.51 5.49 0.21
N TYR A 76 -22.68 4.22 0.58
CA TYR A 76 -21.62 3.30 0.92
C TYR A 76 -21.34 2.37 -0.25
N TYR A 77 -20.09 2.39 -0.70
CA TYR A 77 -19.59 1.50 -1.72
C TYR A 77 -18.62 0.50 -1.11
N PHE A 78 -18.81 -0.77 -1.41
CA PHE A 78 -17.75 -1.75 -1.21
C PHE A 78 -16.63 -1.44 -2.20
N THR A 79 -15.40 -1.36 -1.72
CA THR A 79 -14.24 -1.13 -2.59
C THR A 79 -14.08 -2.27 -3.59
N GLU A 80 -13.50 -1.99 -4.77
CA GLU A 80 -13.19 -3.06 -5.73
C GLU A 80 -12.37 -4.19 -5.12
N SER A 81 -11.44 -3.84 -4.22
CA SER A 81 -10.62 -4.82 -3.51
C SER A 81 -11.48 -5.76 -2.65
N THR A 82 -12.49 -5.23 -1.97
CA THR A 82 -13.44 -6.03 -1.18
C THR A 82 -14.27 -6.93 -2.09
N MET A 83 -14.76 -6.40 -3.22
CA MET A 83 -15.56 -7.16 -4.19
C MET A 83 -14.78 -8.29 -4.89
N LYS A 84 -13.50 -8.05 -5.21
CA LYS A 84 -12.62 -9.07 -5.81
C LYS A 84 -12.30 -10.20 -4.83
N ARG A 85 -12.18 -9.88 -3.54
CA ARG A 85 -11.89 -10.85 -2.46
C ARG A 85 -13.11 -11.65 -2.03
N ALA A 86 -14.31 -11.13 -2.24
CA ALA A 86 -15.56 -11.80 -1.88
C ALA A 86 -15.77 -13.08 -2.72
N GLU A 87 -16.04 -14.21 -2.06
CA GLU A 87 -16.60 -15.39 -2.72
C GLU A 87 -18.11 -15.22 -2.96
N LYS A 88 -18.72 -16.10 -3.76
CA LYS A 88 -20.14 -15.97 -4.15
C LYS A 88 -21.10 -15.98 -2.97
N SER A 89 -20.76 -16.69 -1.90
CA SER A 89 -21.57 -16.82 -0.68
C SER A 89 -21.07 -15.95 0.47
N ASP A 90 -19.96 -15.22 0.31
CA ASP A 90 -19.38 -14.45 1.40
C ASP A 90 -20.30 -13.30 1.81
N THR A 91 -20.68 -13.30 3.08
CA THR A 91 -21.38 -12.19 3.73
C THR A 91 -20.38 -11.11 4.17
N VAL A 92 -20.88 -9.95 4.61
CA VAL A 92 -20.03 -8.88 5.16
C VAL A 92 -19.20 -9.38 6.34
N THR A 93 -19.77 -10.21 7.21
CA THR A 93 -19.09 -10.76 8.39
C THR A 93 -17.99 -11.74 8.01
N ASP A 94 -18.20 -12.55 6.97
CA ASP A 94 -17.18 -13.47 6.46
C ASP A 94 -15.98 -12.71 5.90
N ILE A 95 -16.22 -11.65 5.13
CA ILE A 95 -15.14 -10.83 4.58
C ILE A 95 -14.36 -10.13 5.70
N MET A 96 -15.07 -9.55 6.68
CA MET A 96 -14.43 -8.90 7.82
C MET A 96 -13.56 -9.90 8.61
N ARG A 97 -14.03 -11.13 8.78
CA ARG A 97 -13.25 -12.20 9.43
C ARG A 97 -12.01 -12.57 8.62
N LYS A 98 -12.16 -12.81 7.31
CA LYS A 98 -11.02 -13.11 6.41
C LYS A 98 -9.98 -12.00 6.44
N ILE A 99 -10.40 -10.74 6.38
CA ILE A 99 -9.51 -9.58 6.49
C ILE A 99 -8.79 -9.57 7.84
N GLY A 100 -9.50 -9.85 8.94
CA GLY A 100 -8.88 -9.93 10.27
C GLY A 100 -7.83 -11.05 10.37
N GLU A 101 -8.11 -12.22 9.80
CA GLU A 101 -7.17 -13.34 9.74
C GLU A 101 -5.93 -12.97 8.89
N GLU A 102 -6.12 -12.32 7.74
CA GLU A 102 -5.03 -11.83 6.89
C GLU A 102 -4.15 -10.80 7.59
N ILE A 103 -4.74 -9.85 8.32
CA ILE A 103 -3.99 -8.85 9.10
C ILE A 103 -3.10 -9.56 10.11
N LYS A 104 -3.65 -10.50 10.87
CA LYS A 104 -2.91 -11.27 11.88
C LYS A 104 -1.77 -12.08 11.26
N GLN A 105 -2.01 -12.70 10.11
CA GLN A 105 -0.96 -13.41 9.37
C GLN A 105 0.13 -12.46 8.86
N GLY A 106 -0.27 -11.28 8.36
CA GLY A 106 0.63 -10.23 7.91
C GLY A 106 1.53 -9.73 9.03
N GLU A 107 0.96 -9.44 10.20
CA GLU A 107 1.69 -9.01 11.40
C GLU A 107 2.73 -10.06 11.83
N ASN A 108 2.34 -11.33 11.90
CA ASN A 108 3.26 -12.42 12.21
C ASN A 108 4.40 -12.53 11.18
N LYS A 109 4.09 -12.36 9.90
CA LYS A 109 5.08 -12.38 8.83
C LYS A 109 6.06 -11.20 8.93
N VAL A 110 5.58 -10.01 9.29
CA VAL A 110 6.45 -8.84 9.54
C VAL A 110 7.40 -9.11 10.70
N ILE A 111 6.91 -9.66 11.81
CA ILE A 111 7.75 -10.02 12.96
C ILE A 111 8.81 -11.04 12.57
N GLN A 112 8.43 -12.07 11.80
CA GLN A 112 9.36 -13.09 11.33
C GLN A 112 10.43 -12.51 10.40
N LEU A 113 10.03 -11.69 9.41
CA LEU A 113 10.95 -11.04 8.49
C LEU A 113 11.91 -10.09 9.20
N ASP A 114 11.44 -9.34 10.19
CA ASP A 114 12.31 -8.45 10.97
C ASP A 114 13.33 -9.24 11.79
N LYS A 115 12.94 -10.38 12.35
CA LYS A 115 13.85 -11.30 13.02
C LYS A 115 14.91 -11.86 12.06
N GLU A 116 14.48 -12.39 10.91
CA GLU A 116 15.38 -12.91 9.87
C GLU A 116 16.35 -11.83 9.37
N ALA A 117 15.86 -10.61 9.14
CA ALA A 117 16.69 -9.48 8.71
C ALA A 117 17.74 -9.10 9.76
N ARG A 118 17.38 -9.10 11.05
CA ARG A 118 18.33 -8.86 12.15
C ARG A 118 19.38 -9.96 12.25
N GLU A 119 18.98 -11.23 12.14
CA GLU A 119 19.90 -12.37 12.17
C GLU A 119 20.90 -12.32 11.01
N LEU A 120 20.42 -12.07 9.78
CA LEU A 120 21.27 -11.88 8.60
C LEU A 120 22.19 -10.67 8.76
N GLY A 121 21.67 -9.57 9.30
CA GLY A 121 22.45 -8.38 9.63
C GLY A 121 23.59 -8.69 10.59
N LEU A 122 23.31 -9.36 11.70
CA LEU A 122 24.35 -9.76 12.67
C LEU A 122 25.37 -10.72 12.07
N MET A 123 24.93 -11.70 11.27
CA MET A 123 25.82 -12.73 10.71
C MET A 123 26.74 -12.21 9.61
N HIS A 124 26.25 -11.27 8.78
CA HIS A 124 26.94 -10.89 7.55
C HIS A 124 27.47 -9.45 7.54
N LYS A 125 27.12 -8.61 8.51
CA LYS A 125 27.53 -7.19 8.54
C LYS A 125 29.05 -7.02 8.40
N GLU A 126 29.84 -7.72 9.19
CA GLU A 126 31.30 -7.58 9.13
C GLU A 126 31.88 -8.00 7.78
N LYS A 127 31.40 -9.13 7.23
CA LYS A 127 31.82 -9.60 5.90
C LYS A 127 31.44 -8.62 4.80
N LEU A 128 30.24 -8.05 4.87
CA LEU A 128 29.77 -7.03 3.93
C LEU A 128 30.59 -5.73 4.04
N MET A 129 30.96 -5.31 5.25
CA MET A 129 31.83 -4.16 5.46
C MET A 129 33.21 -4.38 4.84
N LEU A 130 33.82 -5.56 5.04
CA LEU A 130 35.11 -5.89 4.45
C LEU A 130 35.07 -5.89 2.91
N VAL A 131 34.01 -6.45 2.32
CA VAL A 131 33.81 -6.42 0.87
C VAL A 131 33.61 -4.99 0.39
N TYR A 132 32.82 -4.20 1.10
CA TYR A 132 32.60 -2.79 0.78
C TYR A 132 33.91 -1.99 0.78
N ASP A 133 34.72 -2.12 1.82
CA ASP A 133 36.02 -1.43 1.92
C ASP A 133 36.97 -1.86 0.81
N GLY A 134 37.01 -3.15 0.48
CA GLY A 134 37.79 -3.68 -0.63
C GLY A 134 37.38 -3.06 -1.97
N LEU A 135 36.08 -3.06 -2.27
CA LEU A 135 35.55 -2.48 -3.50
C LEU A 135 35.75 -0.96 -3.58
N LEU A 136 35.58 -0.27 -2.45
CA LEU A 136 35.82 1.17 -2.36
C LEU A 136 37.28 1.51 -2.66
N ASN A 137 38.21 0.74 -2.10
CA ASN A 137 39.64 0.91 -2.35
C ASN A 137 40.00 0.66 -3.82
N GLU A 138 39.50 -0.42 -4.42
CA GLU A 138 39.77 -0.72 -5.83
C GLU A 138 39.20 0.36 -6.76
N ARG A 139 37.98 0.84 -6.49
CA ARG A 139 37.38 1.95 -7.24
C ARG A 139 38.23 3.22 -7.14
N ASN A 140 38.74 3.52 -5.94
CA ASN A 140 39.59 4.69 -5.73
C ASN A 140 40.94 4.55 -6.45
N LYS A 141 41.58 3.37 -6.40
CA LYS A 141 42.81 3.08 -7.15
C LYS A 141 42.61 3.32 -8.64
N GLN A 142 41.54 2.78 -9.23
CA GLN A 142 41.24 2.98 -10.66
C GLN A 142 41.08 4.47 -11.02
N ARG A 143 40.42 5.26 -10.18
CA ARG A 143 40.29 6.71 -10.39
C ARG A 143 41.64 7.43 -10.32
N PHE A 144 42.50 7.06 -9.38
CA PHE A 144 43.85 7.64 -9.29
C PHE A 144 44.74 7.23 -10.45
N SER A 145 44.60 6.00 -10.96
CA SER A 145 45.32 5.56 -12.17
C SER A 145 44.99 6.42 -13.39
N GLN A 146 43.77 6.96 -13.49
CA GLN A 146 43.39 7.88 -14.57
C GLN A 146 44.02 9.28 -14.44
N LEU A 147 44.47 9.65 -13.24
CA LEU A 147 45.13 10.93 -12.95
C LEU A 147 46.66 10.81 -12.96
N ALA A 148 47.21 9.59 -12.98
CA ALA A 148 48.62 9.36 -13.14
C ALA A 148 49.03 9.71 -14.57
N GLY A 149 50.01 10.60 -14.73
CA GLY A 149 50.53 10.95 -16.06
C GLY A 149 51.15 9.73 -16.74
N GLU A 150 50.65 9.37 -17.92
CA GLU A 150 51.17 8.24 -18.69
C GLU A 150 52.52 8.62 -19.32
N THR A 151 53.59 7.93 -18.92
CA THR A 151 54.79 7.80 -19.76
C THR A 151 55.00 6.34 -20.15
N ARG A 152 55.69 6.08 -21.27
CA ARG A 152 55.78 4.78 -21.97
C ARG A 152 56.10 3.56 -21.09
N SER A 153 56.69 3.74 -19.91
CA SER A 153 57.03 2.65 -19.00
C SER A 153 57.03 3.02 -17.50
N ILE A 154 56.75 4.28 -17.13
CA ILE A 154 56.86 4.78 -15.75
C ILE A 154 55.71 5.76 -15.48
N PHE A 155 55.16 5.75 -14.26
CA PHE A 155 54.22 6.77 -13.79
C PHE A 155 54.92 7.66 -12.76
N TYR A 156 54.69 8.98 -12.85
CA TYR A 156 55.22 9.96 -11.90
C TYR A 156 54.05 10.56 -11.09
N LEU A 157 54.16 10.51 -9.77
CA LEU A 157 53.17 11.01 -8.82
C LEU A 157 53.79 12.16 -8.02
N GLU A 158 53.17 13.33 -8.04
CA GLU A 158 53.57 14.51 -7.27
C GLU A 158 52.41 14.99 -6.41
N GLY A 159 52.69 15.37 -5.17
CA GLY A 159 51.68 15.83 -4.24
C GLY A 159 52.27 16.44 -2.98
N TRP A 160 51.47 17.27 -2.30
CA TRP A 160 51.88 17.93 -1.07
C TRP A 160 51.54 17.07 0.14
N ILE A 161 52.53 16.81 0.99
CA ILE A 161 52.34 16.13 2.27
C ILE A 161 52.61 17.16 3.37
N GLN A 162 51.61 17.46 4.20
CA GLN A 162 51.76 18.32 5.38
C GLN A 162 52.43 17.55 6.53
N ASN A 163 53.74 17.37 6.41
CA ASN A 163 54.73 16.87 7.36
C ASN A 163 54.66 15.39 7.85
N PRO A 164 55.79 14.64 7.89
CA PRO A 164 55.80 13.18 7.88
C PRO A 164 56.69 12.52 8.97
N PHE A 165 56.23 11.45 9.64
CA PHE A 165 57.14 10.31 9.85
C PHE A 165 57.16 9.57 8.51
N ALA A 166 57.99 10.08 7.60
CA ALA A 166 57.98 9.78 6.18
C ALA A 166 58.22 8.31 5.91
N PHE A 167 57.35 7.74 5.07
CA PHE A 167 57.46 6.42 4.41
C PHE A 167 58.60 5.57 4.95
N PRO A 168 58.37 4.66 5.91
CA PRO A 168 59.43 3.77 6.32
C PRO A 168 59.82 2.92 5.09
N ASP A 169 61.12 2.78 4.83
CA ASP A 169 61.70 2.21 3.59
C ASP A 169 61.06 0.89 3.12
N HIS A 170 60.43 0.14 4.03
CA HIS A 170 59.69 -1.07 3.72
C HIS A 170 58.43 -0.87 2.86
N TRP A 171 57.86 0.35 2.80
CA TRP A 171 56.74 0.68 1.90
C TRP A 171 57.18 0.97 0.46
N LEU A 172 58.45 1.35 0.26
CA LEU A 172 59.02 1.64 -1.06
C LEU A 172 59.64 0.41 -1.72
N LYS A 173 59.90 -0.66 -0.95
CA LYS A 173 60.29 -1.96 -1.49
C LYS A 173 59.06 -2.70 -2.01
N GLY A 174 58.72 -2.45 -3.27
CA GLY A 174 57.86 -3.36 -4.02
C GLY A 174 58.42 -4.78 -3.92
N ARG A 175 57.57 -5.76 -3.58
CA ARG A 175 57.93 -7.17 -3.77
C ARG A 175 58.30 -7.30 -5.25
N GLY A 176 59.58 -7.56 -5.49
CA GLY A 176 60.07 -7.90 -6.83
C GLY A 176 59.17 -8.97 -7.41
N LEU A 177 58.78 -8.74 -8.66
CA LEU A 177 58.17 -9.73 -9.54
C LEU A 177 58.93 -11.06 -9.49
#